data_AF-A0A9P6IND9-F1
#
_entry.id   AF-A0A9P6IND9-F1
#
_cell.length_a   1.000
_cell.length_b   1.000
_cell.length_c   1.000
_cell.angle_alpha   90.00
_cell.angle_beta   90.00
_cell.angle_gamma   90.00
#
_symmetry.space_group_name_H-M   'P 1'
#
loop_
_entity.id
_entity.type
_entity.pdbx_description
1 polymer ?
#
loop_
_entity_poly.entity_id
_entity_poly.type
_entity_poly.pdbx_seq_one_letter_code
_entity_poly.pdbx_strand_id
1 'polypeptide(L)'
;MPSGYVLGQVVPPRADEPEEPLYVNAKQYHRILKRRAARASLEAENRLQQRGRKFLHLSRHNHAMRRPRGPGGRFLTAAEIAAMQEKEKAGEDNHSGQQQGNDSSVAHGYDADEAASYQVQHHRQQLKQDELFQQQQQQSGQQYHQRL
;
A
#
# COMPACT_ATOMS: atom_id res chain seq x y z
N MET A 1 -16.33 50.97 21.68
CA MET A 1 -15.87 49.82 20.87
C MET A 1 -16.41 48.56 21.52
N PRO A 2 -17.34 47.81 20.88
CA PRO A 2 -17.91 46.62 21.51
C PRO A 2 -16.86 45.50 21.59
N SER A 3 -16.77 44.90 22.77
CA SER A 3 -15.82 43.87 23.20
C SER A 3 -16.30 42.49 22.74
N GLY A 4 -15.61 41.85 21.78
CA GLY A 4 -16.03 40.52 21.33
C GLY A 4 -15.16 39.73 20.34
N TYR A 5 -13.95 40.16 19.99
CA TYR A 5 -13.11 39.38 19.06
C TYR A 5 -12.16 38.43 19.82
N VAL A 6 -12.58 37.18 19.95
CA VAL A 6 -11.75 36.07 20.43
C VAL A 6 -11.09 35.41 19.20
N LEU A 7 -9.76 35.50 19.13
CA LEU A 7 -8.94 34.95 18.04
C LEU A 7 -8.85 33.42 18.18
N GLY A 8 -9.42 32.67 17.24
CA GLY A 8 -9.05 31.25 17.05
C GLY A 8 -10.15 30.18 17.08
N GLN A 9 -11.44 30.52 17.24
CA GLN A 9 -12.51 29.56 16.94
C GLN A 9 -12.91 29.66 15.47
N VAL A 10 -12.49 28.69 14.65
CA VAL A 10 -13.05 28.49 13.31
C VAL A 10 -14.45 27.92 13.50
N VAL A 11 -15.43 28.81 13.61
CA VAL A 11 -16.85 28.43 13.60
C VAL A 11 -17.11 27.72 12.26
N PRO A 12 -17.57 26.46 12.25
CA PRO A 12 -17.91 25.80 10.99
C PRO A 12 -18.97 26.64 10.28
N PRO A 13 -18.83 26.92 8.98
CA PRO A 13 -19.83 27.67 8.25
C PRO A 13 -21.17 26.95 8.39
N ARG A 14 -22.18 27.68 8.88
CA ARG A 14 -23.55 27.17 9.01
C ARG A 14 -24.02 26.78 7.61
N ALA A 15 -24.43 25.52 7.43
CA ALA A 15 -24.74 24.95 6.12
C ALA A 15 -25.98 25.59 5.45
N ASP A 16 -26.77 26.37 6.21
CA ASP A 16 -28.10 26.82 5.81
C ASP A 16 -28.23 28.35 5.65
N GLU A 17 -27.14 29.10 5.84
CA GLU A 17 -27.15 30.55 5.57
C GLU A 17 -26.84 30.78 4.09
N PRO A 18 -27.66 31.53 3.33
CA PRO A 18 -27.29 31.95 1.99
C PRO A 18 -26.01 32.77 2.10
N GLU A 19 -24.89 32.21 1.66
CA GLU A 19 -23.60 32.89 1.65
C GLU A 19 -23.79 34.25 0.98
N GLU A 20 -23.65 35.34 1.76
CA GLU A 20 -23.83 36.70 1.26
C GLU A 20 -22.99 36.87 -0.02
N PRO A 21 -23.55 37.40 -1.12
CA PRO A 21 -22.84 37.46 -2.38
C PRO A 21 -21.69 38.46 -2.27
N LEU A 22 -20.51 37.94 -1.93
CA LEU A 22 -19.26 38.66 -2.00
C LEU A 22 -19.11 39.21 -3.42
N TYR A 23 -18.87 40.51 -3.55
CA TYR A 23 -18.70 41.14 -4.85
C TYR A 23 -17.54 40.47 -5.61
N VAL A 24 -17.91 39.73 -6.63
CA VAL A 24 -16.99 39.05 -7.54
C VAL A 24 -17.26 39.50 -8.96
N ASN A 25 -16.39 39.13 -9.89
CA ASN A 25 -16.62 39.42 -11.30
C ASN A 25 -17.96 38.84 -11.76
N ALA A 26 -18.79 39.69 -12.36
CA ALA A 26 -20.13 39.35 -12.84
C ALA A 26 -20.15 38.09 -13.75
N LYS A 27 -19.11 37.90 -14.58
CA LYS A 27 -19.00 36.74 -15.48
C LYS A 27 -18.74 35.42 -14.75
N GLN A 28 -18.28 35.47 -13.51
CA GLN A 28 -17.79 34.30 -12.77
C GLN A 28 -18.73 33.85 -11.65
N TYR A 29 -19.61 34.73 -11.14
CA TYR A 29 -20.46 34.49 -9.97
C TYR A 29 -21.12 33.10 -9.95
N HIS A 30 -21.94 32.80 -10.97
CA HIS A 30 -22.65 31.52 -11.05
C HIS A 30 -21.71 30.31 -11.11
N ARG A 31 -20.56 30.44 -11.78
CA ARG A 31 -19.60 29.35 -11.91
C ARG A 31 -18.84 29.11 -10.61
N ILE A 32 -18.56 30.18 -9.85
CA ILE A 32 -17.93 30.10 -8.53
C ILE A 32 -18.83 29.29 -7.60
N LEU A 33 -20.12 29.59 -7.56
CA LEU A 33 -21.09 28.84 -6.74
C LEU A 33 -21.11 27.34 -7.10
N LYS A 34 -21.21 26.99 -8.39
CA LYS A 34 -21.16 25.59 -8.85
C LYS A 34 -19.88 24.86 -8.44
N ARG A 35 -18.72 25.51 -8.57
CA ARG A 35 -17.43 24.92 -8.18
C ARG A 35 -17.26 24.77 -6.68
N ARG A 36 -17.86 25.68 -5.88
CA ARG A 36 -17.88 25.56 -4.42
C ARG A 36 -18.68 24.34 -4.00
N ALA A 37 -19.89 24.17 -4.54
CA ALA A 37 -20.70 22.98 -4.29
C ALA A 37 -19.96 21.70 -4.69
N ALA A 38 -19.35 21.65 -5.88
CA ALA A 38 -18.59 20.49 -6.34
C ALA A 38 -17.38 20.16 -5.45
N ARG A 39 -16.61 21.18 -5.02
CA ARG A 39 -15.49 20.99 -4.08
C ARG A 39 -15.97 20.53 -2.72
N ALA A 40 -17.07 21.09 -2.20
CA ALA A 40 -17.64 20.67 -0.92
C ALA A 40 -18.06 19.20 -0.94
N SER A 41 -18.71 18.74 -2.02
CA SER A 41 -19.06 17.32 -2.20
C SER A 41 -17.81 16.43 -2.26
N LEU A 42 -16.80 16.82 -3.04
CA LEU A 42 -15.54 16.06 -3.14
C LEU A 42 -14.78 16.06 -1.82
N GLU A 43 -14.69 17.17 -1.08
CA GLU A 43 -13.99 17.24 0.20
C GLU A 43 -14.71 16.45 1.30
N ALA A 44 -16.05 16.40 1.28
CA ALA A 44 -16.83 15.55 2.18
C ALA A 44 -16.52 14.06 1.98
N GLU A 45 -16.38 13.63 0.73
CA GLU A 45 -16.04 12.24 0.36
C GLU A 45 -14.54 11.94 0.55
N ASN A 46 -13.66 12.89 0.22
CA ASN A 46 -12.21 12.69 0.15
C ASN A 46 -11.48 13.00 1.47
N ARG A 47 -12.19 13.37 2.53
CA ARG A 47 -11.62 13.75 3.84
C ARG A 47 -10.67 12.70 4.46
N LEU A 48 -10.77 11.44 4.06
CA LEU A 48 -9.94 10.32 4.53
C LEU A 48 -8.74 9.99 3.64
N GLN A 49 -8.61 10.62 2.48
CA GLN A 49 -7.58 10.27 1.51
C GLN A 49 -6.40 11.25 1.60
N GLN A 50 -5.21 10.70 1.89
CA GLN A 50 -3.88 11.26 1.61
C GLN A 50 -3.21 12.22 2.60
N ARG A 51 -3.89 12.91 3.52
CA ARG A 51 -3.15 13.82 4.43
C ARG A 51 -2.33 13.03 5.47
N GLY A 52 -1.00 13.00 5.30
CA GLY A 52 -0.05 12.46 6.29
C GLY A 52 0.58 11.09 5.98
N ARG A 53 0.41 10.53 4.76
CA ARG A 53 1.08 9.26 4.41
C ARG A 53 2.57 9.49 4.12
N LYS A 54 3.46 8.71 4.76
CA LYS A 54 4.92 8.74 4.52
C LYS A 54 5.30 8.39 3.08
N PHE A 55 4.52 7.53 2.43
CA PHE A 55 4.66 7.15 1.02
C PHE A 55 3.29 6.87 0.42
N LEU A 56 3.13 7.14 -0.88
CA LEU A 56 1.86 6.95 -1.58
C LEU A 56 1.57 5.48 -1.89
N HIS A 57 2.59 4.70 -2.25
CA HIS A 57 2.46 3.31 -2.68
C HIS A 57 3.51 2.43 -1.99
N LEU A 58 3.06 1.31 -1.40
CA LEU A 58 3.93 0.36 -0.71
C LEU A 58 4.94 -0.30 -1.66
N SER A 59 4.51 -0.67 -2.87
CA SER A 59 5.40 -1.27 -3.88
C SER A 59 6.55 -0.35 -4.27
N ARG A 60 6.28 0.95 -4.45
CA ARG A 60 7.30 1.96 -4.77
C ARG A 60 8.27 2.19 -3.62
N HIS A 61 7.75 2.22 -2.39
CA HIS A 61 8.59 2.30 -1.19
C HIS A 61 9.53 1.09 -1.10
N ASN A 62 8.99 -0.12 -1.26
CA ASN A 62 9.78 -1.36 -1.27
C ASN A 62 10.81 -1.38 -2.41
N HIS A 63 10.46 -0.90 -3.60
CA HIS A 63 11.39 -0.75 -4.71
C HIS A 63 12.54 0.22 -4.36
N ALA A 64 12.24 1.38 -3.78
CA ALA A 64 13.26 2.33 -3.36
C ALA A 64 14.21 1.75 -2.29
N MET A 65 13.74 0.86 -1.42
CA MET A 65 14.58 0.22 -0.41
C MET A 65 15.51 -0.85 -0.98
N ARG A 66 15.07 -1.62 -1.98
CA ARG A 66 15.90 -2.70 -2.59
C ARG A 66 16.95 -2.22 -3.59
N ARG A 67 16.89 -0.96 -4.04
CA ARG A 67 17.85 -0.45 -5.04
C ARG A 67 19.26 -0.35 -4.45
N PRO A 68 20.30 -0.73 -5.20
CA PRO A 68 21.68 -0.57 -4.75
C PRO A 68 22.01 0.92 -4.58
N ARG A 69 22.73 1.24 -3.51
CA ARG A 69 23.09 2.61 -3.13
C ARG A 69 24.60 2.76 -3.11
N GLY A 70 25.06 3.91 -3.59
CA GLY A 70 26.45 4.32 -3.47
C GLY A 70 26.75 4.96 -2.13
N PRO A 71 28.03 5.28 -1.85
CA PRO A 71 28.41 6.07 -0.69
C PRO A 71 27.65 7.41 -0.71
N GLY A 72 26.99 7.76 0.40
CA GLY A 72 26.14 8.96 0.49
C GLY A 72 24.66 8.75 0.18
N GLY A 73 24.20 7.50 0.01
CA GLY A 73 22.77 7.17 -0.02
C GLY A 73 22.05 7.44 -1.34
N ARG A 74 22.76 7.94 -2.35
CA ARG A 74 22.26 8.08 -3.73
C ARG A 74 22.14 6.70 -4.36
N PHE A 75 21.19 6.55 -5.28
CA PHE A 75 21.15 5.36 -6.12
C PHE A 75 22.31 5.36 -7.09
N LEU A 76 22.91 4.18 -7.30
CA LEU A 76 23.94 4.01 -8.30
C LEU A 76 23.37 4.27 -9.70
N THR A 77 24.20 4.86 -10.56
CA THR A 77 23.92 4.99 -11.99
C THR A 77 24.06 3.62 -12.68
N ALA A 78 23.45 3.46 -13.86
CA ALA A 78 23.49 2.19 -14.58
C ALA A 78 24.93 1.72 -14.89
N ALA A 79 25.84 2.65 -15.20
CA ALA A 79 27.24 2.35 -15.43
C ALA A 79 27.95 1.86 -14.16
N GLU A 80 27.66 2.47 -13.01
CA GLU A 80 28.22 2.06 -11.72
C GLU A 80 27.65 0.70 -11.24
N ILE A 81 26.37 0.43 -11.53
CA ILE A 81 25.73 -0.87 -11.25
C ILE A 81 26.42 -1.97 -12.06
N ALA A 82 26.69 -1.74 -13.35
CA ALA A 82 27.39 -2.71 -14.19
C ALA A 82 28.81 -2.98 -13.67
N ALA A 83 29.55 -1.94 -13.32
CA ALA A 83 30.89 -2.08 -12.75
C ALA A 83 30.90 -2.79 -11.38
N MET A 84 29.85 -2.60 -10.55
CA MET A 84 29.70 -3.31 -9.28
C MET A 84 29.36 -4.79 -9.51
N GLN A 85 28.46 -5.10 -10.44
CA GLN A 85 28.12 -6.47 -10.81
C GLN A 85 29.30 -7.23 -11.42
N GLU A 86 30.13 -6.57 -12.23
CA GLU A 86 31.37 -7.16 -12.76
C GLU A 86 32.40 -7.43 -11.65
N LYS A 87 32.52 -6.52 -10.67
CA LYS A 87 33.38 -6.74 -9.50
C LYS A 87 32.87 -7.84 -8.57
N GLU A 88 31.56 -7.95 -8.37
CA GLU A 88 30.96 -9.04 -7.59
C GLU A 88 31.19 -10.40 -8.28
N LYS A 89 31.00 -10.47 -9.60
CA LYS A 89 31.27 -11.71 -10.38
C LYS A 89 32.73 -12.10 -10.43
N ALA A 90 33.66 -11.14 -10.43
CA ALA A 90 35.11 -11.43 -10.41
C ALA A 90 35.63 -11.86 -9.03
N GLY A 91 34.84 -11.71 -7.96
CA GLY A 91 35.19 -12.09 -6.59
C GLY A 91 34.70 -13.47 -6.14
N GLU A 92 33.95 -14.19 -6.97
CA GLU A 92 33.32 -15.48 -6.61
C GLU A 92 34.26 -16.71 -6.68
N ASP A 93 35.53 -16.55 -7.06
CA ASP A 93 36.50 -17.66 -7.11
C ASP A 93 37.32 -17.87 -5.82
N ASN A 94 37.02 -17.16 -4.71
CA ASN A 94 37.83 -17.28 -3.48
C ASN A 94 37.09 -17.09 -2.14
N HIS A 95 35.92 -17.70 -1.95
CA HIS A 95 35.47 -17.98 -0.58
C HIS A 95 34.53 -19.20 -0.45
N SER A 96 35.14 -20.38 -0.33
CA SER A 96 34.58 -21.45 0.49
C SER A 96 34.72 -21.08 1.97
N GLY A 97 33.60 -20.78 2.63
CA GLY A 97 33.38 -20.94 4.08
C GLY A 97 34.14 -20.04 5.05
N GLN A 98 33.43 -19.08 5.67
CA GLN A 98 33.39 -18.83 7.12
C GLN A 98 32.38 -17.71 7.44
N GLN A 99 31.19 -18.12 7.87
CA GLN A 99 30.27 -17.27 8.62
C GLN A 99 30.83 -17.10 10.03
N GLN A 100 31.26 -15.88 10.39
CA GLN A 100 31.37 -15.46 11.78
C GLN A 100 30.48 -14.22 11.95
N GLY A 101 29.35 -14.45 12.61
CA GLY A 101 28.43 -13.42 13.03
C GLY A 101 29.02 -12.65 14.21
N ASN A 102 28.96 -11.33 14.14
CA ASN A 102 29.12 -10.47 15.30
C ASN A 102 27.74 -9.99 15.75
N ASP A 103 27.45 -10.27 17.01
CA ASP A 103 26.22 -10.09 17.75
C ASP A 103 25.99 -8.60 18.07
N SER A 104 24.84 -8.08 17.65
CA SER A 104 24.21 -6.90 18.22
C SER A 104 22.71 -7.08 18.07
N SER A 105 22.19 -7.94 18.93
CA SER A 105 20.81 -8.40 19.02
C SER A 105 19.87 -7.35 19.63
N VAL A 106 19.15 -6.62 18.77
CA VAL A 106 17.72 -6.30 19.02
C VAL A 106 16.98 -6.60 17.72
N ALA A 107 16.83 -7.89 17.43
CA ALA A 107 16.05 -8.39 16.31
C ALA A 107 14.67 -8.82 16.84
N HIS A 108 13.63 -8.08 16.45
CA HIS A 108 12.26 -8.60 16.47
C HIS A 108 12.17 -9.70 15.42
N GLY A 109 12.05 -10.94 15.88
CA GLY A 109 11.94 -12.14 15.05
C GLY A 109 10.66 -12.14 14.23
N TYR A 110 10.81 -12.27 12.92
CA TYR A 110 9.78 -12.82 12.06
C TYR A 110 10.37 -14.12 11.50
N ASP A 111 9.92 -15.24 12.04
CA ASP A 111 10.40 -16.58 11.72
C ASP A 111 10.07 -16.94 10.26
N ALA A 112 11.11 -17.10 9.43
CA ALA A 112 10.97 -17.46 8.01
C ALA A 112 10.38 -18.87 7.81
N ASP A 113 10.41 -19.71 8.84
CA ASP A 113 9.91 -21.09 8.82
C ASP A 113 8.37 -21.16 8.82
N GLU A 114 7.68 -20.12 9.32
CA GLU A 114 6.23 -20.10 9.41
C GLU A 114 5.57 -19.88 8.04
N ALA A 115 6.17 -19.04 7.17
CA ALA A 115 5.65 -18.75 5.84
C ALA A 115 5.72 -19.97 4.89
N ALA A 116 6.78 -20.78 5.00
CA ALA A 116 6.92 -22.03 4.27
C ALA A 116 5.90 -23.07 4.75
N SER A 117 5.66 -23.14 6.07
CA SER A 117 4.64 -24.02 6.64
C SER A 117 3.24 -23.66 6.15
N TYR A 118 2.92 -22.36 6.02
CA TYR A 118 1.62 -21.89 5.57
C TYR A 118 1.36 -22.23 4.11
N GLN A 119 2.36 -22.09 3.23
CA GLN A 119 2.23 -22.47 1.81
C GLN A 119 2.05 -23.98 1.63
N VAL A 120 2.80 -24.80 2.37
CA VAL A 120 2.67 -26.27 2.30
C VAL A 120 1.31 -26.73 2.86
N GLN A 121 0.85 -26.13 3.97
CA GLN A 121 -0.47 -26.42 4.55
C GLN A 121 -1.61 -26.01 3.62
N HIS A 122 -1.52 -24.83 3.00
CA HIS A 122 -2.52 -24.34 2.06
C HIS A 122 -2.61 -25.23 0.81
N HIS A 123 -1.47 -25.67 0.26
CA HIS A 123 -1.46 -26.60 -0.87
C HIS A 123 -2.06 -27.96 -0.51
N ARG A 124 -1.76 -28.49 0.68
CA ARG A 124 -2.36 -29.73 1.19
C ARG A 124 -3.88 -29.62 1.38
N GLN A 125 -4.36 -28.46 1.77
CA GLN A 125 -5.79 -28.23 2.01
C GLN A 125 -6.57 -28.14 0.69
N GLN A 126 -5.96 -27.59 -0.38
CA GLN A 126 -6.55 -27.58 -1.73
C GLN A 126 -6.73 -29.00 -2.28
N LEU A 127 -5.68 -29.84 -2.20
CA LEU A 127 -5.76 -31.23 -2.66
C LEU A 127 -6.89 -32.01 -1.97
N LYS A 128 -7.11 -31.79 -0.68
CA LYS A 128 -8.23 -32.40 0.07
C LYS A 128 -9.60 -31.91 -0.40
N GLN A 129 -9.73 -30.64 -0.77
CA GLN A 129 -11.00 -30.10 -1.29
C GLN A 129 -11.31 -30.68 -2.67
N ASP A 130 -10.31 -30.81 -3.53
CA ASP A 130 -10.46 -31.40 -4.86
C ASP A 130 -10.87 -32.88 -4.76
N GLU A 131 -10.26 -33.64 -3.85
CA GLU A 131 -10.63 -35.05 -3.58
C GLU A 131 -12.09 -35.18 -3.11
N LEU A 132 -12.51 -34.33 -2.17
CA LEU A 132 -13.90 -34.29 -1.67
C LEU A 132 -14.89 -33.92 -2.77
N PHE A 133 -14.55 -32.95 -3.61
CA PHE A 133 -15.39 -32.53 -4.73
C PHE A 133 -15.54 -33.65 -5.77
N GLN A 134 -14.45 -34.37 -6.06
CA GLN A 134 -14.47 -35.50 -7.00
C GLN A 134 -15.25 -36.70 -6.44
N GLN A 135 -15.21 -36.93 -5.13
CA GLN A 135 -16.00 -37.97 -4.47
C GLN A 135 -17.50 -37.63 -4.48
N GLN A 136 -17.88 -36.35 -4.34
CA GLN A 136 -19.27 -35.91 -4.46
C GLN A 136 -19.83 -36.10 -5.88
N GLN A 137 -19.02 -35.84 -6.92
CA GLN A 137 -19.42 -36.12 -8.30
C GLN A 137 -19.64 -37.62 -8.54
N GLN A 138 -18.77 -38.49 -7.99
CA GLN A 138 -18.93 -39.94 -8.11
C GLN A 138 -20.19 -40.46 -7.40
N GLN A 139 -20.57 -39.90 -6.25
CA GLN A 139 -21.80 -40.27 -5.53
C GLN A 139 -23.07 -39.80 -6.27
N SER A 140 -23.03 -38.63 -6.92
CA SER A 140 -24.15 -38.17 -7.76
C SER A 140 -24.36 -39.05 -9.00
N GLY A 141 -23.31 -39.70 -9.52
CA GLY A 141 -23.39 -40.62 -10.65
C GLY A 141 -24.04 -41.97 -10.32
N GLN A 142 -23.97 -42.44 -9.06
CA GLN A 142 -24.58 -43.71 -8.66
C GLN A 142 -26.07 -43.60 -8.33
N GLN A 143 -26.58 -42.39 -8.05
CA GLN A 143 -28.00 -42.14 -7.76
C GLN A 143 -28.89 -42.15 -9.02
N TYR A 144 -28.31 -42.11 -10.22
CA TYR A 144 -29.06 -42.15 -11.49
C TYR A 144 -29.36 -43.56 -12.03
N HIS A 145 -28.91 -44.63 -11.36
CA HIS A 145 -29.13 -46.02 -11.80
C HIS A 145 -30.16 -46.81 -10.98
N GLN A 146 -30.79 -46.20 -9.97
CA GLN A 146 -31.90 -46.78 -9.20
C GLN A 146 -33.14 -45.90 -9.30
N ARG A 147 -33.63 -45.66 -10.52
CA ARG A 147 -34.99 -45.12 -10.75
C ARG A 147 -35.46 -45.41 -12.19
N LEU A 148 -35.51 -46.70 -12.52
CA LEU A 148 -36.37 -47.28 -13.54
C LEU A 148 -37.10 -48.47 -12.92
#